data_AF-A0A7C3IHU8-F1
#
_entry.id   AF-A0A7C3IHU8-F1
#
_cell.length_a   1.000
_cell.length_b   1.000
_cell.length_c   1.000
_cell.angle_alpha   90.00
_cell.angle_beta   90.00
_cell.angle_gamma   90.00
#
_symmetry.space_group_name_H-M   'P 1'
#
loop_
_entity.id
_entity.type
_entity.pdbx_description
1 polymer ?
#
loop_
_entity_poly.entity_id
_entity_poly.type
_entity_poly.pdbx_seq_one_letter_code
_entity_poly.pdbx_strand_id
1 'polypeptide(L)'
;MARKELIVVLILALLVILGATVRFLTAPIGATGPRPRPKPTRPAGSPGKGAAGGPERAPLWPPLNDRTTPTDPDALRLFEAGETLASESLFDAAIAAYTHFLESWPEGAPAEMALLRIAQCHTLAKRPKEAADGYELFLRRHPASPFRPLALLWGGESLLRIGQPELARLRLSEVVAKFPSSPFVDSAKALLSALDAAPPPPKAKAP
;
A
#
# COMPACT_ATOMS: atom_id res chain seq x y z
N MET A 1 -30.49 -5.42 54.97
CA MET A 1 -29.44 -4.61 54.28
C MET A 1 -28.03 -5.23 54.32
N ALA A 2 -27.75 -6.29 55.09
CA ALA A 2 -26.38 -6.79 55.30
C ALA A 2 -25.75 -7.66 54.17
N ARG A 3 -26.53 -8.21 53.23
CA ARG A 3 -25.99 -9.12 52.19
C ARG A 3 -25.29 -8.40 51.03
N LYS A 4 -25.67 -7.15 50.72
CA LYS A 4 -25.08 -6.38 49.61
C LYS A 4 -23.74 -5.75 50.03
N GLU A 5 -23.65 -5.25 51.26
CA GLU A 5 -22.40 -4.72 51.82
C GLU A 5 -21.30 -5.79 51.91
N LEU A 6 -21.65 -7.03 52.26
CA LEU A 6 -20.68 -8.14 52.33
C LEU A 6 -20.06 -8.47 50.96
N ILE A 7 -20.84 -8.38 49.88
CA ILE A 7 -20.37 -8.64 48.51
C ILE A 7 -19.43 -7.52 48.05
N VAL A 8 -19.75 -6.27 48.36
CA VAL A 8 -18.90 -5.12 48.00
C VAL A 8 -17.55 -5.19 48.74
N VAL A 9 -17.55 -5.55 50.02
CA VAL A 9 -16.30 -5.73 50.80
C VAL A 9 -15.45 -6.88 50.26
N LEU A 10 -16.06 -8.00 49.84
CA LEU A 10 -15.35 -9.12 49.23
C LEU A 10 -14.71 -8.76 47.89
N ILE A 11 -15.41 -7.99 47.04
CA ILE A 11 -14.89 -7.54 45.75
C ILE A 11 -13.72 -6.56 45.95
N LEU A 12 -13.85 -5.62 46.89
CA LEU A 12 -12.78 -4.68 47.19
C LEU A 12 -11.54 -5.38 47.77
N ALA A 13 -11.71 -6.38 48.64
CA ALA A 13 -10.60 -7.16 49.16
C ALA A 13 -9.88 -7.97 48.06
N LEU A 14 -10.62 -8.53 47.10
CA LEU A 14 -10.04 -9.26 45.97
C LEU A 14 -9.20 -8.35 45.05
N LEU A 15 -9.66 -7.12 44.82
CA LEU A 15 -8.95 -6.13 44.00
C LEU A 15 -7.63 -5.66 44.64
N VAL A 16 -7.58 -5.55 45.97
CA VAL A 16 -6.35 -5.19 46.69
C VAL A 16 -5.30 -6.31 46.63
N ILE A 17 -5.72 -7.58 46.68
CA ILE A 17 -4.81 -8.72 46.58
C ILE A 17 -4.24 -8.85 45.15
N LEU A 18 -5.02 -8.52 44.13
CA LEU A 18 -4.57 -8.57 42.73
C LEU A 18 -3.60 -7.42 42.36
N GLY A 19 -3.63 -6.29 43.09
CA GLY A 19 -2.77 -5.13 42.84
C GLY A 19 -1.34 -5.23 43.39
N ALA A 20 -1.04 -6.23 44.23
CA ALA A 20 0.24 -6.33 44.94
C ALA A 20 1.32 -7.17 44.23
N THR A 21 1.05 -7.72 43.03
CA THR A 21 1.98 -8.63 42.34
C THR A 21 2.83 -7.98 41.24
N VAL A 22 2.62 -6.69 40.91
CA VAL A 22 3.36 -6.01 39.82
C VAL A 22 4.51 -5.15 40.34
N ARG A 23 5.26 -5.63 41.33
CA ARG A 23 6.40 -4.85 41.85
C ARG A 23 7.56 -5.69 42.37
N PHE A 24 8.02 -6.67 41.61
CA PHE A 24 9.35 -7.27 41.82
C PHE A 24 9.88 -7.87 40.51
N LEU A 25 10.78 -7.16 39.83
CA LEU A 25 12.00 -7.72 39.24
C LEU A 25 12.91 -6.57 38.77
N THR A 26 13.68 -6.03 39.71
CA THR A 26 14.90 -5.26 39.44
C THR A 26 16.02 -6.23 39.07
N ALA A 27 16.55 -6.15 37.86
CA ALA A 27 17.79 -6.84 37.46
C ALA A 27 18.93 -5.81 37.28
N PRO A 28 20.18 -6.15 37.67
CA PRO A 28 21.29 -5.21 37.70
C PRO A 28 21.91 -4.96 36.33
N ILE A 29 22.37 -3.72 36.16
CA ILE A 29 23.14 -3.22 35.01
C ILE A 29 24.58 -3.73 35.13
N GLY A 30 24.99 -4.58 34.18
CA GLY A 30 26.36 -5.08 34.01
C GLY A 30 27.08 -4.37 32.86
N ALA A 31 28.37 -4.13 33.06
CA ALA A 31 29.18 -3.13 32.39
C ALA A 31 29.59 -3.40 30.93
N THR A 32 29.88 -2.27 30.30
CA THR A 32 30.55 -1.97 29.04
C THR A 32 31.79 -2.81 28.67
N GLY A 33 31.80 -3.28 27.42
CA GLY A 33 33.00 -3.55 26.62
C GLY A 33 32.78 -3.05 25.18
N PRO A 34 33.81 -2.52 24.48
CA PRO A 34 33.63 -1.96 23.14
C PRO A 34 33.37 -3.07 22.11
N ARG A 35 32.17 -3.10 21.52
CA ARG A 35 31.88 -3.95 20.36
C ARG A 35 32.59 -3.39 19.12
N PRO A 36 33.31 -4.21 18.34
CA PRO A 36 33.81 -3.79 17.04
C PRO A 36 32.63 -3.48 16.11
N ARG A 37 32.68 -2.32 15.43
CA ARG A 37 31.69 -1.95 14.41
C ARG A 37 31.78 -2.92 13.23
N PRO A 38 30.73 -3.68 12.87
CA PRO A 38 30.68 -4.27 11.55
C PRO A 38 30.61 -3.13 10.53
N LYS A 39 31.49 -3.18 9.52
CA LYS A 39 31.45 -2.29 8.34
C LYS A 39 30.05 -2.36 7.71
N PRO A 40 29.53 -1.27 7.11
CA PRO A 40 28.26 -1.30 6.41
C PRO A 40 28.39 -2.19 5.16
N THR A 41 28.06 -3.47 5.30
CA THR A 41 27.79 -4.33 4.16
C THR A 41 26.40 -3.99 3.67
N ARG A 42 26.36 -3.22 2.57
CA ARG A 42 25.19 -3.03 1.73
C ARG A 42 24.52 -4.39 1.47
N PRO A 43 23.26 -4.64 1.85
CA PRO A 43 22.52 -5.71 1.22
C PRO A 43 22.19 -5.25 -0.20
N ALA A 44 23.06 -5.64 -1.14
CA ALA A 44 22.64 -5.85 -2.51
C ALA A 44 21.68 -7.05 -2.49
N GLY A 45 20.41 -6.83 -2.84
CA GLY A 45 19.47 -7.93 -3.04
C GLY A 45 18.01 -7.58 -2.79
N SER A 46 17.38 -6.81 -3.68
CA SER A 46 16.06 -7.24 -4.16
C SER A 46 16.35 -8.26 -5.27
N PRO A 47 15.88 -9.52 -5.16
CA PRO A 47 14.53 -9.82 -5.66
C PRO A 47 13.82 -10.97 -4.91
N GLY A 48 12.64 -10.69 -4.35
CA GLY A 48 11.65 -11.72 -4.02
C GLY A 48 10.82 -12.06 -5.26
N LYS A 49 11.19 -13.12 -5.98
CA LYS A 49 10.43 -13.72 -7.08
C LYS A 49 9.09 -14.27 -6.58
N GLY A 50 8.00 -14.05 -7.31
CA GLY A 50 6.77 -14.84 -7.10
C GLY A 50 5.47 -14.40 -7.76
N ALA A 51 5.44 -13.99 -9.04
CA ALA A 51 4.22 -14.10 -9.85
C ALA A 51 4.54 -14.09 -11.36
N ALA A 52 3.91 -15.01 -12.08
CA ALA A 52 4.13 -15.32 -13.49
C ALA A 52 3.84 -14.15 -14.45
N GLY A 53 4.65 -14.04 -15.51
CA GLY A 53 4.35 -13.22 -16.69
C GLY A 53 5.48 -13.30 -17.71
N GLY A 54 5.16 -13.49 -18.99
CA GLY A 54 6.07 -13.38 -20.13
C GLY A 54 6.66 -11.97 -20.30
N PRO A 55 7.18 -11.60 -21.48
CA PRO A 55 8.15 -10.50 -21.65
C PRO A 55 7.75 -9.23 -20.91
N GLU A 56 8.49 -8.98 -19.83
CA GLU A 56 8.80 -7.71 -19.20
C GLU A 56 7.65 -6.69 -19.11
N ARG A 57 6.55 -7.07 -18.47
CA ARG A 57 5.51 -6.13 -18.07
C ARG A 57 6.11 -5.09 -17.13
N ALA A 58 5.96 -3.80 -17.48
CA ALA A 58 6.48 -2.69 -16.70
C ALA A 58 6.03 -2.75 -15.21
N PRO A 59 6.92 -2.42 -14.26
CA PRO A 59 6.74 -2.78 -12.86
C PRO A 59 5.56 -2.03 -12.24
N LEU A 60 4.72 -2.78 -11.51
CA LEU A 60 3.66 -2.22 -10.68
C LEU A 60 4.22 -1.31 -9.58
N TRP A 61 5.38 -1.65 -9.02
CA TRP A 61 5.98 -1.02 -7.85
C TRP A 61 7.32 -0.34 -8.22
N PRO A 62 7.30 0.91 -8.70
CA PRO A 62 8.54 1.63 -9.00
C PRO A 62 9.30 1.93 -7.70
N PRO A 63 10.65 1.92 -7.73
CA PRO A 63 11.45 2.26 -6.55
C PRO A 63 11.26 3.73 -6.16
N LEU A 64 11.53 4.02 -4.88
CA LEU A 64 11.57 5.39 -4.38
C LEU A 64 12.77 6.15 -4.97
N ASN A 65 12.62 7.47 -5.10
CA ASN A 65 13.69 8.41 -5.40
C ASN A 65 13.72 9.53 -4.36
N ASP A 66 14.74 10.39 -4.43
CA ASP A 66 14.96 11.49 -3.48
C ASP A 66 13.75 12.42 -3.30
N ARG A 67 12.85 12.54 -4.29
CA ARG A 67 11.64 13.38 -4.20
C ARG A 67 10.50 12.68 -3.47
N THR A 68 10.38 11.36 -3.63
CA THR A 68 9.28 10.57 -3.07
C THR A 68 9.61 10.01 -1.70
N THR A 69 10.88 9.99 -1.31
CA THR A 69 11.32 9.59 0.02
C THR A 69 11.00 10.71 1.03
N PRO A 70 10.23 10.44 2.10
CA PRO A 70 10.02 11.43 3.15
C PRO A 70 11.34 11.82 3.83
N THR A 71 11.51 13.10 4.12
CA THR A 71 12.69 13.63 4.84
C THR A 71 12.45 13.74 6.34
N ASP A 72 11.20 13.94 6.76
CA ASP A 72 10.82 13.93 8.16
C ASP A 72 10.99 12.51 8.75
N PRO A 73 11.65 12.34 9.91
CA PRO A 73 11.91 11.01 10.48
C PRO A 73 10.65 10.21 10.86
N ASP A 74 9.59 10.87 11.32
CA ASP A 74 8.34 10.19 11.66
C ASP A 74 7.61 9.75 10.39
N ALA A 75 7.59 10.62 9.38
CA ALA A 75 7.05 10.34 8.06
C ALA A 75 7.79 9.17 7.41
N LEU A 76 9.13 9.18 7.44
CA LEU A 76 9.97 8.14 6.87
C LEU A 76 9.69 6.78 7.52
N ARG A 77 9.60 6.74 8.86
CA ARG A 77 9.33 5.49 9.58
C ARG A 77 7.99 4.87 9.17
N LEU A 78 6.93 5.66 9.08
CA LEU A 78 5.61 5.17 8.67
C LEU A 78 5.61 4.69 7.22
N PHE A 79 6.30 5.41 6.34
CA PHE A 79 6.42 5.04 4.95
C PHE A 79 7.21 3.72 4.78
N GLU A 80 8.36 3.60 5.44
CA GLU A 80 9.18 2.37 5.45
C GLU A 80 8.44 1.17 6.06
N ALA A 81 7.61 1.41 7.09
CA ALA A 81 6.73 0.38 7.62
C ALA A 81 5.73 -0.11 6.55
N GLY A 82 5.13 0.82 5.79
CA GLY A 82 4.27 0.48 4.65
C GLY A 82 4.99 -0.33 3.57
N GLU A 83 6.22 0.04 3.21
CA GLU A 83 7.04 -0.69 2.22
C GLU A 83 7.35 -2.12 2.71
N THR A 84 7.75 -2.24 3.98
CA THR A 84 8.08 -3.53 4.61
C THR A 84 6.86 -4.45 4.63
N LEU A 85 5.71 -3.96 5.13
CA LEU A 85 4.47 -4.72 5.19
C LEU A 85 3.99 -5.15 3.80
N ALA A 86 4.11 -4.27 2.80
CA ALA A 86 3.76 -4.61 1.42
C ALA A 86 4.68 -5.71 0.84
N SER A 87 5.99 -5.65 1.15
CA SER A 87 6.95 -6.68 0.73
C SER A 87 6.66 -8.05 1.35
N GLU A 88 6.09 -8.08 2.55
CA GLU A 88 5.62 -9.28 3.25
C GLU A 88 4.22 -9.72 2.79
N SER A 89 3.65 -9.08 1.77
CA SER A 89 2.28 -9.30 1.27
C SER A 89 1.17 -9.03 2.30
N LEU A 90 1.46 -8.32 3.39
CA LEU A 90 0.50 -7.87 4.39
C LEU A 90 -0.19 -6.59 3.92
N PHE A 91 -0.93 -6.69 2.82
CA PHE A 91 -1.44 -5.52 2.11
C PHE A 91 -2.39 -4.64 2.93
N ASP A 92 -3.23 -5.22 3.79
CA ASP A 92 -4.13 -4.44 4.66
C ASP A 92 -3.35 -3.60 5.68
N ALA A 93 -2.32 -4.20 6.29
CA ALA A 93 -1.46 -3.50 7.23
C ALA A 93 -0.64 -2.41 6.53
N ALA A 94 -0.15 -2.68 5.31
CA ALA A 94 0.54 -1.69 4.49
C ALA A 94 -0.38 -0.50 4.15
N ILE A 95 -1.62 -0.77 3.73
CA ILE A 95 -2.63 0.27 3.45
C ILE A 95 -2.88 1.12 4.69
N ALA A 96 -3.02 0.50 5.87
CA ALA A 96 -3.19 1.23 7.12
C ALA A 96 -2.00 2.14 7.44
N ALA A 97 -0.76 1.67 7.24
CA ALA A 97 0.44 2.45 7.45
C ALA A 97 0.53 3.68 6.51
N TYR A 98 0.26 3.49 5.21
CA TYR A 98 0.22 4.59 4.24
C TYR A 98 -0.95 5.56 4.49
N THR A 99 -2.09 5.05 4.98
CA THR A 99 -3.23 5.90 5.33
C THR A 99 -2.87 6.79 6.52
N HIS A 100 -2.27 6.22 7.56
CA HIS A 100 -1.80 6.99 8.72
C HIS A 100 -0.72 8.02 8.33
N PHE A 101 0.17 7.66 7.40
CA PHE A 101 1.10 8.62 6.80
C PHE A 101 0.35 9.80 6.16
N LEU A 102 -0.67 9.54 5.34
CA LEU A 102 -1.44 10.57 4.64
C LEU A 102 -2.28 11.46 5.56
N GLU A 103 -2.67 10.97 6.74
CA GLU A 103 -3.37 11.77 7.75
C GLU A 103 -2.46 12.86 8.34
N SER A 104 -1.16 12.58 8.47
CA SER A 104 -0.17 13.48 9.06
C SER A 104 0.59 14.30 8.01
N TRP A 105 0.86 13.72 6.83
CA TRP A 105 1.53 14.37 5.70
C TRP A 105 0.68 14.22 4.42
N PRO A 106 -0.37 15.04 4.27
CA PRO A 106 -1.34 14.89 3.18
C PRO A 106 -0.87 15.41 1.82
N GLU A 107 0.24 16.14 1.77
CA GLU A 107 0.70 16.87 0.59
C GLU A 107 2.16 16.58 0.24
N GLY A 108 2.53 16.90 -1.00
CA GLY A 108 3.90 16.71 -1.52
C GLY A 108 4.12 15.35 -2.19
N ALA A 109 5.32 15.19 -2.76
CA ALA A 109 5.67 14.00 -3.54
C ALA A 109 5.66 12.68 -2.73
N PRO A 110 6.01 12.65 -1.43
CA PRO A 110 5.80 11.47 -0.61
C PRO A 110 4.33 11.10 -0.41
N ALA A 111 3.45 12.09 -0.23
CA ALA A 111 2.00 11.86 -0.11
C ALA A 111 1.40 11.33 -1.41
N GLU A 112 1.80 11.90 -2.55
CA GLU A 112 1.46 11.36 -3.87
C GLU A 112 1.86 9.88 -3.99
N MET A 113 3.10 9.53 -3.61
CA MET A 113 3.56 8.15 -3.64
C MET A 113 2.78 7.26 -2.67
N ALA A 114 2.52 7.69 -1.44
CA ALA A 114 1.74 6.91 -0.47
C ALA A 114 0.33 6.60 -0.99
N LEU A 115 -0.32 7.57 -1.65
CA LEU A 115 -1.62 7.35 -2.29
C LEU A 115 -1.54 6.32 -3.42
N LEU A 116 -0.49 6.38 -4.24
CA LEU A 116 -0.27 5.38 -5.29
C LEU A 116 -0.03 3.99 -4.71
N ARG A 117 0.73 3.90 -3.61
CA ARG A 117 1.04 2.66 -2.90
C ARG A 117 -0.20 1.97 -2.37
N ILE A 118 -1.17 2.72 -1.85
CA ILE A 118 -2.47 2.17 -1.43
C ILE A 118 -3.19 1.49 -2.60
N ALA A 119 -3.26 2.12 -3.77
CA ALA A 119 -3.88 1.53 -4.96
C ALA A 119 -3.11 0.28 -5.47
N GLN A 120 -1.78 0.30 -5.40
CA GLN A 120 -0.93 -0.84 -5.73
C GLN A 120 -1.13 -2.02 -4.76
N CYS A 121 -1.26 -1.74 -3.45
CA CYS A 121 -1.60 -2.75 -2.45
C CYS A 121 -2.97 -3.37 -2.73
N HIS A 122 -3.99 -2.60 -3.10
CA HIS A 122 -5.29 -3.16 -3.52
C HIS A 122 -5.17 -4.05 -4.77
N THR A 123 -4.33 -3.64 -5.73
CA THR A 123 -4.05 -4.44 -6.93
C THR A 123 -3.44 -5.80 -6.55
N LEU A 124 -2.43 -5.79 -5.69
CA LEU A 124 -1.73 -6.98 -5.21
C LEU A 124 -2.62 -7.87 -4.32
N ALA A 125 -3.50 -7.25 -3.54
CA ALA A 125 -4.52 -7.92 -2.73
C ALA A 125 -5.68 -8.51 -3.54
N LYS A 126 -5.65 -8.40 -4.89
CA LYS A 126 -6.70 -8.87 -5.81
C LYS A 126 -8.07 -8.23 -5.51
N ARG A 127 -8.08 -6.94 -5.17
CA ARG A 127 -9.26 -6.11 -4.91
C ARG A 127 -9.44 -5.09 -6.03
N PRO A 128 -9.95 -5.52 -7.20
CA PRO A 128 -9.90 -4.71 -8.41
C PRO A 128 -10.81 -3.48 -8.36
N LYS A 129 -11.89 -3.51 -7.56
CA LYS A 129 -12.78 -2.36 -7.39
C LYS A 129 -12.08 -1.23 -6.63
N GLU A 130 -11.50 -1.57 -5.49
CA GLU A 130 -10.76 -0.65 -4.63
C GLU A 130 -9.49 -0.15 -5.32
N ALA A 131 -8.81 -1.01 -6.08
CA ALA A 131 -7.68 -0.61 -6.92
C ALA A 131 -8.10 0.43 -7.97
N ALA A 132 -9.18 0.18 -8.72
CA ALA A 132 -9.69 1.11 -9.71
C ALA A 132 -10.04 2.47 -9.08
N ASP A 133 -10.76 2.46 -7.95
CA ASP A 133 -11.13 3.69 -7.24
C ASP A 133 -9.90 4.46 -6.72
N GLY A 134 -8.89 3.74 -6.20
CA GLY A 134 -7.63 4.32 -5.75
C GLY A 134 -6.83 4.97 -6.88
N TYR A 135 -6.71 4.32 -8.04
CA TYR A 135 -6.04 4.91 -9.20
C TYR A 135 -6.81 6.10 -9.77
N GLU A 136 -8.14 6.07 -9.82
CA GLU A 136 -8.94 7.22 -10.25
C GLU A 136 -8.80 8.42 -9.30
N LEU A 137 -8.74 8.16 -7.98
CA LEU A 137 -8.44 9.19 -6.98
C LEU A 137 -7.05 9.80 -7.22
N PHE A 138 -6.03 8.97 -7.44
CA PHE A 138 -4.68 9.41 -7.76
C PHE A 138 -4.65 10.28 -9.03
N LEU A 139 -5.30 9.83 -10.11
CA LEU A 139 -5.35 10.55 -11.38
C LEU A 139 -6.07 11.90 -11.26
N ARG A 140 -7.05 12.02 -10.36
CA ARG A 140 -7.73 13.28 -10.07
C ARG A 140 -6.87 14.22 -9.23
N ARG A 141 -6.22 13.71 -8.19
CA ARG A 141 -5.42 14.53 -7.25
C ARG A 141 -4.07 14.97 -7.82
N HIS A 142 -3.44 14.13 -8.64
CA HIS A 142 -2.09 14.36 -9.16
C HIS A 142 -2.07 14.36 -10.71
N PRO A 143 -2.70 15.36 -11.36
CA PRO A 143 -2.79 15.49 -12.82
C PRO A 143 -1.43 15.54 -13.54
N ALA A 144 -0.39 16.03 -12.88
CA ALA A 144 0.95 16.20 -13.44
C ALA A 144 1.98 15.18 -12.93
N SER A 145 1.54 14.15 -12.21
CA SER A 145 2.43 13.14 -11.64
C SER A 145 3.25 12.40 -12.72
N PRO A 146 4.55 12.13 -12.49
CA PRO A 146 5.31 11.23 -13.37
C PRO A 146 4.81 9.78 -13.33
N PHE A 147 4.07 9.38 -12.30
CA PHE A 147 3.48 8.04 -12.17
C PHE A 147 2.10 7.92 -12.82
N ARG A 148 1.62 8.98 -13.46
CA ARG A 148 0.33 9.00 -14.14
C ARG A 148 0.16 7.88 -15.19
N PRO A 149 1.16 7.54 -16.02
CA PRO A 149 1.04 6.43 -16.97
C PRO A 149 0.87 5.07 -16.28
N LEU A 150 1.48 4.89 -15.11
CA LEU A 150 1.32 3.70 -14.28
C LEU A 150 -0.13 3.60 -13.79
N ALA A 151 -0.63 4.66 -13.17
CA ALA A 151 -2.00 4.70 -12.66
C ALA A 151 -3.05 4.50 -13.75
N LEU A 152 -2.83 5.06 -14.95
CA LEU A 152 -3.70 4.83 -16.11
C LEU A 152 -3.69 3.36 -16.57
N LEU A 153 -2.51 2.73 -16.66
CA LEU A 153 -2.42 1.33 -17.07
C LEU A 153 -3.09 0.40 -16.03
N TRP A 154 -2.67 0.49 -14.77
CA TRP A 154 -3.12 -0.43 -13.73
C TRP A 154 -4.55 -0.15 -13.28
N GLY A 155 -4.98 1.12 -13.31
CA GLY A 155 -6.40 1.50 -13.20
C GLY A 155 -7.21 0.95 -14.36
N GLY A 156 -6.72 1.07 -15.60
CA GLY A 156 -7.34 0.46 -16.78
C GLY A 156 -7.52 -1.05 -16.65
N GLU A 157 -6.49 -1.79 -16.22
CA GLU A 157 -6.65 -3.23 -15.98
C GLU A 157 -7.63 -3.54 -14.85
N SER A 158 -7.60 -2.76 -13.77
CA SER A 158 -8.53 -2.93 -12.65
C SER A 158 -9.98 -2.72 -13.11
N LEU A 159 -10.22 -1.74 -14.00
CA LEU A 159 -11.51 -1.49 -14.65
C LEU A 159 -11.96 -2.67 -15.52
N LEU A 160 -11.06 -3.31 -16.27
CA LEU A 160 -11.37 -4.54 -17.01
C LEU A 160 -11.85 -5.66 -16.09
N ARG A 161 -11.14 -5.85 -14.96
CA ARG A 161 -11.46 -6.91 -13.98
C ARG A 161 -12.82 -6.72 -13.31
N ILE A 162 -13.31 -5.49 -13.22
CA ILE A 162 -14.66 -5.18 -12.69
C ILE A 162 -15.71 -4.99 -13.78
N GLY A 163 -15.42 -5.37 -15.03
CA GLY A 163 -16.39 -5.33 -16.13
C GLY A 163 -16.71 -3.93 -16.64
N GLN A 164 -15.77 -2.99 -16.57
CA GLN A 164 -15.91 -1.62 -17.09
C GLN A 164 -14.98 -1.38 -18.30
N PRO A 165 -15.18 -2.09 -19.43
CA PRO A 165 -14.27 -2.06 -20.57
C PRO A 165 -14.21 -0.69 -21.27
N GLU A 166 -15.30 0.08 -21.29
CA GLU A 166 -15.32 1.41 -21.91
C GLU A 166 -14.44 2.41 -21.15
N LEU A 167 -14.51 2.39 -19.81
CA LEU A 167 -13.64 3.21 -18.98
C LEU A 167 -12.20 2.74 -19.06
N ALA A 168 -11.97 1.43 -19.09
CA ALA A 168 -10.63 0.88 -19.31
C ALA A 168 -10.04 1.35 -20.65
N ARG A 169 -10.82 1.27 -21.75
CA ARG A 169 -10.42 1.74 -23.07
C ARG A 169 -10.01 3.22 -23.02
N LEU A 170 -10.80 4.07 -22.37
CA LEU A 170 -10.51 5.49 -22.22
C LEU A 170 -9.15 5.72 -21.54
N ARG A 171 -8.91 5.06 -20.39
CA ARG A 171 -7.66 5.20 -19.62
C ARG A 171 -6.44 4.64 -20.37
N LEU A 172 -6.58 3.48 -20.99
CA LEU A 172 -5.50 2.84 -21.75
C LEU A 172 -5.15 3.62 -23.02
N SER A 173 -6.14 4.18 -23.71
CA SER A 173 -5.93 5.03 -24.89
C SER A 173 -5.15 6.30 -24.52
N GLU A 174 -5.38 6.85 -23.33
CA GLU A 174 -4.63 7.99 -22.82
C GLU A 174 -3.14 7.67 -22.63
N VAL A 175 -2.79 6.46 -22.17
CA VAL A 175 -1.38 6.01 -22.08
C VAL A 175 -0.71 6.09 -23.45
N VAL A 176 -1.36 5.54 -24.48
CA VAL A 176 -0.81 5.46 -25.84
C VAL A 176 -0.71 6.85 -26.48
N ALA A 177 -1.72 7.69 -26.30
CA ALA A 177 -1.80 8.99 -26.95
C ALA A 177 -0.88 10.04 -26.30
N LYS A 178 -0.83 10.08 -24.96
CA LYS A 178 -0.13 11.15 -24.22
C LYS A 178 1.25 10.75 -23.72
N PHE A 179 1.52 9.46 -23.59
CA PHE A 179 2.78 8.97 -23.00
C PHE A 179 3.48 7.94 -23.91
N PRO A 180 3.72 8.23 -25.20
CA PRO A 180 4.23 7.25 -26.17
C PRO A 180 5.62 6.68 -25.84
N SER A 181 6.42 7.36 -25.01
CA SER A 181 7.74 6.89 -24.55
C SER A 181 7.69 6.15 -23.21
N SER A 182 6.51 5.99 -22.61
CA SER A 182 6.35 5.32 -21.32
C SER A 182 6.53 3.81 -21.46
N PRO A 183 7.13 3.13 -20.47
CA PRO A 183 7.27 1.67 -20.47
C PRO A 183 5.91 0.94 -20.43
N PHE A 184 4.81 1.65 -20.16
CA PHE A 184 3.46 1.11 -20.06
C PHE A 184 2.70 1.08 -21.40
N VAL A 185 3.25 1.69 -22.47
CA VAL A 185 2.55 1.85 -23.77
C VAL A 185 2.25 0.52 -24.45
N ASP A 186 3.21 -0.39 -24.50
CA ASP A 186 3.00 -1.67 -25.19
C ASP A 186 2.01 -2.56 -24.45
N SER A 187 2.04 -2.51 -23.11
CA SER A 187 1.01 -3.15 -22.28
C SER A 187 -0.38 -2.55 -22.52
N ALA A 188 -0.48 -1.22 -22.63
CA ALA A 188 -1.75 -0.55 -22.91
C ALA A 188 -2.28 -0.90 -24.32
N LYS A 189 -1.42 -0.92 -25.35
CA LYS A 189 -1.78 -1.36 -26.70
C LYS A 189 -2.26 -2.80 -26.73
N ALA A 190 -1.58 -3.70 -26.01
CA ALA A 190 -1.97 -5.10 -25.93
C ALA A 190 -3.38 -5.27 -25.32
N LEU A 191 -3.67 -4.55 -24.23
CA LEU A 191 -4.99 -4.56 -23.60
C LEU A 191 -6.08 -3.97 -24.50
N LEU A 192 -5.79 -2.87 -25.22
CA LEU A 192 -6.72 -2.28 -26.18
C LEU A 192 -7.03 -3.23 -27.35
N SER A 193 -6.00 -3.87 -27.91
CA SER A 193 -6.17 -4.87 -28.96
C SER A 193 -7.03 -6.06 -28.49
N ALA A 194 -6.82 -6.52 -27.26
CA ALA A 194 -7.64 -7.57 -26.66
C ALA A 194 -9.12 -7.15 -26.47
N LEU A 195 -9.37 -5.87 -26.14
CA LEU A 195 -10.73 -5.33 -26.06
C LEU A 195 -11.42 -5.27 -27.43
N ASP A 196 -10.68 -4.97 -28.50
CA ASP A 196 -11.20 -4.91 -29.87
C ASP A 196 -11.50 -6.30 -30.43
N ALA A 197 -10.71 -7.30 -30.03
CA ALA A 197 -10.92 -8.70 -30.42
C ALA A 197 -12.05 -9.39 -29.62
N ALA A 198 -12.46 -8.81 -28.49
CA ALA A 198 -13.53 -9.38 -27.68
C ALA A 198 -14.91 -9.07 -28.29
N PRO A 199 -15.82 -10.05 -28.38
CA PRO A 199 -17.20 -9.78 -28.78
C PRO A 199 -17.83 -8.77 -27.80
N PRO A 200 -18.69 -7.86 -28.29
CA PRO A 200 -19.28 -6.83 -27.45
C PRO A 200 -19.99 -7.47 -26.24
N PRO A 201 -19.88 -6.87 -25.04
CA PRO A 201 -20.53 -7.42 -23.87
C PRO A 201 -22.04 -7.56 -24.15
N PRO A 202 -22.67 -8.66 -23.69
CA PRO A 202 -24.11 -8.82 -23.86
C PRO A 202 -24.79 -7.58 -23.29
N LYS A 203 -25.63 -6.92 -24.10
CA LYS A 203 -26.36 -5.72 -23.69
C LYS A 203 -27.01 -6.01 -22.34
N ALA A 204 -26.66 -5.24 -21.31
CA ALA A 204 -27.29 -5.35 -20.01
C ALA A 204 -28.80 -5.21 -20.23
N LYS A 205 -29.57 -6.22 -19.80
CA LYS A 205 -31.03 -6.12 -19.80
C LYS A 205 -31.37 -4.92 -18.91
N ALA A 206 -32.06 -3.93 -19.48
CA ALA A 206 -32.60 -2.82 -18.71
C ALA A 206 -33.50 -3.37 -17.59
N PRO A 207 -33.49 -2.75 -16.39
CA PRO A 207 -34.34 -3.17 -15.27
C PRO A 207 -35.82 -3.05 -15.62
#